data_AF-A0A969S1S5-F1
#
_entry.id   AF-A0A969S1S5-F1
#
_cell.length_a   1.000
_cell.length_b   1.000
_cell.length_c   1.000
_cell.angle_alpha   90.00
_cell.angle_beta   90.00
_cell.angle_gamma   90.00
#
_symmetry.space_group_name_H-M   'P 1'
#
loop_
_entity.id
_entity.type
_entity.pdbx_description
1 polymer ?
#
loop_
_entity_poly.entity_id
_entity_poly.type
_entity_poly.pdbx_seq_one_letter_code
_entity_poly.pdbx_strand_id
1 'polypeptide(L)'
;MQSYLPGYRERIVQVRLTDTEGGLNLAMPRSTIDAVMQKGEDAGEVLRTEFNFDKHKWVRLRVLLGLLDDKLRETYEKALKNDKFQAAALVDKAQSEHLPFQYNSVEGADKAKEAIERIKKSAEVVWNQEPSLNQDADSPRPRSVLRTTPEF
;
A
#
# COMPACT_ATOMS: atom_id res chain seq x y z
N MET A 1 -5.13 3.21 -13.75
CA MET A 1 -5.87 2.51 -12.67
C MET A 1 -5.41 2.87 -11.26
N GLN A 2 -4.12 3.14 -10.98
CA GLN A 2 -3.66 3.53 -9.64
C GLN A 2 -4.13 4.92 -9.15
N SER A 3 -4.44 5.85 -10.06
CA SER A 3 -4.89 7.21 -9.73
C SER A 3 -6.20 7.27 -8.95
N TYR A 4 -7.01 6.20 -8.96
CA TYR A 4 -8.27 6.12 -8.22
C TYR A 4 -8.12 5.58 -6.80
N LEU A 5 -6.93 5.09 -6.42
CA LEU A 5 -6.70 4.55 -5.08
C LEU A 5 -6.81 5.65 -4.01
N PRO A 6 -7.40 5.35 -2.84
CA PRO A 6 -7.35 6.25 -1.68
C PRO A 6 -5.90 6.60 -1.33
N GLY A 7 -5.63 7.88 -1.05
CA GLY A 7 -4.26 8.39 -0.85
C GLY A 7 -3.48 8.68 -2.15
N TYR A 8 -4.03 8.38 -3.32
CA TYR A 8 -3.51 8.88 -4.61
C TYR A 8 -4.47 9.90 -5.21
N ARG A 9 -5.76 9.55 -5.27
CA ARG A 9 -6.81 10.36 -5.91
C ARG A 9 -6.87 11.80 -5.43
N GLU A 10 -6.66 12.03 -4.14
CA GLU A 10 -6.76 13.35 -3.50
C GLU A 10 -5.68 14.34 -3.95
N ARG A 11 -4.58 13.84 -4.53
CA ARG A 11 -3.44 14.65 -4.98
C ARG A 11 -3.43 14.86 -6.50
N ILE A 12 -4.48 14.43 -7.18
CA ILE A 12 -4.55 14.40 -8.64
C ILE A 12 -5.79 15.18 -9.07
N VAL A 13 -5.58 16.24 -9.85
CA VAL A 13 -6.66 16.90 -10.60
C VAL A 13 -6.68 16.32 -12.00
N GLN A 14 -7.87 15.88 -12.43
CA GLN A 14 -8.04 15.34 -13.78
C GLN A 14 -8.39 16.47 -14.74
N VAL A 15 -7.42 16.91 -15.54
CA VAL A 15 -7.66 17.85 -16.65
C VAL A 15 -8.11 17.07 -17.88
N ARG A 16 -9.28 17.41 -18.42
CA ARG A 16 -9.80 16.82 -19.66
C ARG A 16 -9.49 17.74 -20.85
N LEU A 17 -8.79 17.18 -21.82
CA LEU A 17 -8.48 17.83 -23.09
C LEU A 17 -9.45 17.33 -24.16
N THR A 18 -9.75 18.19 -25.14
CA THR A 18 -10.48 17.80 -26.35
C THR A 18 -9.52 17.30 -27.43
N ASP A 19 -10.05 16.73 -28.52
CA ASP A 19 -9.23 16.25 -29.65
C ASP A 19 -8.40 17.36 -30.31
N THR A 20 -8.79 18.63 -30.13
CA THR A 20 -8.06 19.78 -30.65
C THR A 20 -6.96 20.30 -29.71
N GLU A 21 -6.86 19.77 -28.49
CA GLU A 21 -5.96 20.25 -27.44
C GLU A 21 -4.86 19.22 -27.12
N GLY A 22 -3.60 19.56 -27.41
CA GLY A 22 -2.44 18.73 -27.07
C GLY A 22 -2.08 17.66 -28.11
N GLY A 23 -1.39 16.60 -27.68
CA GLY A 23 -0.92 15.51 -28.56
C GLY A 23 0.14 15.95 -29.58
N LEU A 24 0.10 15.38 -30.79
CA LEU A 24 0.97 15.75 -31.92
C LEU A 24 0.45 16.99 -32.69
N ASN A 25 -0.49 17.76 -32.11
CA ASN A 25 -1.10 18.90 -32.78
C ASN A 25 -0.18 20.13 -32.72
N LEU A 26 0.86 20.11 -33.54
CA LEU A 26 1.92 21.14 -33.58
C LEU A 26 1.44 22.50 -34.11
N ALA A 27 0.25 22.55 -34.74
CA ALA A 27 -0.32 23.76 -35.34
C ALA A 27 -1.50 24.32 -34.53
N MET A 28 -1.50 24.12 -33.20
CA MET A 28 -2.55 24.68 -32.34
C MET A 28 -2.61 26.20 -32.44
N PRO A 29 -3.80 26.79 -32.67
CA PRO A 29 -3.99 28.23 -32.59
C PRO A 29 -3.63 28.75 -31.20
N ARG A 30 -3.20 30.02 -31.13
CA ARG A 30 -2.85 30.68 -29.87
C ARG A 30 -3.99 30.62 -28.84
N SER A 31 -5.23 30.80 -29.28
CA SER A 31 -6.42 30.70 -28.42
C SER A 31 -6.60 29.33 -27.78
N THR A 32 -6.25 28.25 -28.49
CA THR A 32 -6.29 26.88 -27.96
C THR A 32 -5.19 26.66 -26.91
N ILE A 33 -3.99 27.20 -27.15
CA ILE A 33 -2.89 27.14 -26.18
C ILE A 33 -3.28 27.89 -24.90
N ASP A 34 -3.82 29.10 -25.03
CA ASP A 34 -4.25 29.90 -23.88
C ASP A 34 -5.36 29.19 -23.08
N ALA A 35 -6.31 28.52 -23.76
CA ALA A 35 -7.33 27.71 -23.09
C ALA A 35 -6.74 26.51 -22.31
N VAL A 36 -5.73 25.82 -22.86
CA VAL A 36 -5.05 24.73 -22.16
C VAL A 36 -4.25 25.24 -20.96
N MET A 37 -3.59 26.39 -21.08
CA MET A 37 -2.90 27.01 -19.95
C MET A 37 -3.88 27.35 -18.82
N GLN A 38 -5.04 27.92 -19.14
CA GLN A 38 -6.07 28.22 -18.14
C GLN A 38 -6.52 26.97 -17.38
N LYS A 39 -6.72 25.84 -18.06
CA LYS A 39 -7.06 24.57 -17.39
C LYS A 39 -5.99 24.14 -16.38
N GLY A 40 -4.72 24.42 -16.67
CA GLY A 40 -3.60 24.16 -15.76
C GLY A 40 -3.63 25.07 -14.54
N GLU A 41 -3.90 26.37 -14.74
CA GLU A 41 -4.07 27.33 -13.64
C GLU A 41 -5.23 26.94 -12.72
N ASP A 42 -6.39 26.61 -13.31
CA ASP A 42 -7.58 26.18 -12.57
C ASP A 42 -7.29 24.90 -11.77
N ALA A 43 -6.57 23.94 -12.37
CA ALA A 43 -6.16 22.74 -11.66
C ALA A 43 -5.21 23.02 -10.49
N GLY A 44 -4.29 23.97 -10.65
CA GLY A 44 -3.42 24.44 -9.58
C GLY A 44 -4.21 25.08 -8.43
N GLU A 45 -5.21 25.89 -8.77
CA GLU A 45 -6.09 26.54 -7.78
C GLU A 45 -6.94 25.52 -7.01
N VAL A 46 -7.48 24.50 -7.69
CA VAL A 46 -8.18 23.38 -7.04
C VAL A 46 -7.27 22.67 -6.04
N LEU A 47 -6.04 22.32 -6.43
CA LEU A 47 -5.09 21.70 -5.49
C LEU A 47 -4.79 22.61 -4.31
N ARG A 48 -4.59 23.90 -4.55
CA ARG A 48 -4.26 24.87 -3.49
C ARG A 48 -5.40 25.04 -2.48
N THR A 49 -6.65 24.95 -2.93
CA THR A 49 -7.84 25.24 -2.11
C THR A 49 -8.47 24.00 -1.49
N GLU A 50 -8.52 22.89 -2.21
CA GLU A 50 -9.23 21.68 -1.78
C GLU A 50 -8.31 20.65 -1.10
N PHE A 51 -6.99 20.71 -1.35
CA PHE A 51 -6.08 19.73 -0.75
C PHE A 51 -5.92 19.97 0.75
N ASN A 52 -6.22 18.93 1.53
CA ASN A 52 -6.07 18.94 2.98
C ASN A 52 -5.07 17.87 3.43
N PHE A 53 -3.94 18.33 4.00
CA PHE A 53 -2.86 17.45 4.45
C PHE A 53 -3.28 16.48 5.56
N ASP A 54 -4.12 16.89 6.50
CA ASP A 54 -4.53 16.04 7.61
C ASP A 54 -5.50 14.96 7.14
N LYS A 55 -6.47 15.33 6.30
CA LYS A 55 -7.33 14.36 5.61
C LYS A 55 -6.49 13.35 4.82
N HIS A 56 -5.50 13.83 4.08
CA HIS A 56 -4.63 12.98 3.29
C HIS A 56 -3.82 11.98 4.14
N LYS A 57 -3.20 12.45 5.23
CA LYS A 57 -2.48 11.60 6.20
C LYS A 57 -3.41 10.56 6.82
N TRP A 58 -4.62 10.97 7.20
CA TRP A 58 -5.62 10.08 7.78
C TRP A 58 -6.03 8.95 6.83
N VAL A 59 -6.35 9.29 5.57
CA VAL A 59 -6.71 8.27 4.56
C VAL A 59 -5.55 7.29 4.35
N ARG A 60 -4.32 7.78 4.24
CA ARG A 60 -3.14 6.91 4.10
C ARG A 60 -2.92 6.00 5.30
N LEU A 61 -3.12 6.52 6.52
CA LEU A 61 -3.03 5.73 7.74
C LEU A 61 -4.09 4.63 7.76
N ARG A 62 -5.36 4.95 7.44
CA ARG A 62 -6.45 3.97 7.35
C ARG A 62 -6.14 2.86 6.34
N VAL A 63 -5.64 3.22 5.16
CA VAL A 63 -5.21 2.24 4.15
C VAL A 63 -4.09 1.34 4.68
N LEU A 64 -3.06 1.92 5.31
CA LEU A 64 -1.92 1.17 5.84
C LEU A 64 -2.34 0.21 6.96
N LEU A 65 -3.12 0.69 7.94
CA LEU A 65 -3.56 -0.13 9.07
C LEU A 65 -4.47 -1.27 8.62
N GLY A 66 -5.37 -1.01 7.67
CA GLY A 66 -6.18 -2.05 7.06
C GLY A 66 -5.34 -3.11 6.35
N LEU A 67 -4.36 -2.69 5.55
CA LEU A 67 -3.43 -3.61 4.88
C LEU A 67 -2.64 -4.47 5.88
N LEU A 68 -2.18 -3.87 6.97
CA LEU A 68 -1.45 -4.59 8.02
C LEU A 68 -2.35 -5.58 8.76
N ASP A 69 -3.59 -5.20 9.08
CA ASP A 69 -4.60 -6.10 9.67
C ASP A 69 -4.83 -7.32 8.78
N ASP A 70 -5.15 -7.10 7.50
CA ASP A 70 -5.37 -8.18 6.52
C ASP A 70 -4.14 -9.11 6.42
N LYS A 71 -2.93 -8.55 6.36
CA LYS A 71 -1.70 -9.33 6.22
C LYS A 71 -1.30 -10.08 7.48
N LEU A 72 -1.53 -9.50 8.66
CA LEU A 72 -1.31 -10.20 9.92
C LEU A 72 -2.28 -11.36 10.07
N ARG A 73 -3.56 -11.17 9.74
CA ARG A 73 -4.56 -12.26 9.74
C ARG A 73 -4.18 -13.37 8.76
N GLU A 74 -3.83 -13.00 7.53
CA GLU A 74 -3.39 -13.96 6.51
C GLU A 74 -2.14 -14.73 6.96
N THR A 75 -1.17 -14.04 7.55
CA THR A 75 0.06 -14.65 8.08
C THR A 75 -0.26 -15.59 9.23
N TYR A 76 -1.13 -15.18 10.16
CA TYR A 76 -1.55 -16.02 11.26
C TYR A 76 -2.22 -17.29 10.72
N GLU A 77 -3.25 -17.14 9.89
CA GLU A 77 -4.01 -18.26 9.35
C GLU A 77 -3.16 -19.24 8.53
N LYS A 78 -2.33 -18.73 7.62
CA LYS A 78 -1.59 -19.57 6.67
C LYS A 78 -0.31 -20.14 7.25
N ALA A 79 0.35 -19.42 8.15
CA ALA A 79 1.73 -19.71 8.54
C ALA A 79 1.93 -20.04 10.02
N LEU A 80 1.25 -19.33 10.92
CA LEU A 80 1.58 -19.34 12.36
C LEU A 80 0.56 -20.07 13.21
N LYS A 81 -0.70 -20.19 12.75
CA LYS A 81 -1.76 -20.95 13.40
C LYS A 81 -1.36 -22.41 13.46
N ASN A 82 -1.46 -22.98 14.67
CA ASN A 82 -1.01 -24.34 14.98
C ASN A 82 0.48 -24.60 14.63
N ASP A 83 1.28 -23.53 14.56
CA ASP A 83 2.70 -23.57 14.21
C ASP A 83 3.00 -24.34 12.90
N LYS A 84 2.13 -24.19 11.90
CA LYS A 84 2.13 -25.01 10.68
C LYS A 84 3.48 -25.08 9.97
N PHE A 85 4.22 -23.97 9.90
CA PHE A 85 5.56 -23.95 9.29
C PHE A 85 6.70 -24.19 10.27
N GLN A 86 6.46 -24.24 11.58
CA GLN A 86 7.51 -24.30 12.60
C GLN A 86 8.62 -23.27 12.31
N ALA A 87 8.22 -22.02 12.09
CA ALA A 87 9.06 -21.03 11.42
C ALA A 87 10.40 -20.78 12.12
N ALA A 88 10.44 -20.82 13.46
CA ALA A 88 11.69 -20.72 14.21
C ALA A 88 12.63 -21.93 13.97
N ALA A 89 12.08 -23.15 13.90
CA ALA A 89 12.85 -24.36 13.60
C ALA A 89 13.39 -24.36 12.16
N LEU A 90 12.67 -23.74 11.21
CA LEU A 90 13.17 -23.53 9.85
C LEU A 90 14.40 -22.61 9.80
N VAL A 91 14.48 -21.61 10.69
CA VAL A 91 15.68 -20.76 10.81
C VAL A 91 16.87 -21.59 11.28
N ASP A 92 16.68 -22.44 12.29
CA ASP A 92 17.74 -23.35 12.76
C ASP A 92 18.20 -24.31 11.68
N LYS A 93 17.25 -24.94 10.99
CA LYS A 93 17.50 -25.85 9.89
C LYS A 93 18.25 -25.19 8.73
N ALA A 94 17.90 -23.94 8.40
CA ALA A 94 18.56 -23.21 7.32
C ALA A 94 20.05 -22.97 7.60
N GLN A 95 20.41 -22.71 8.87
CA GLN A 95 21.79 -22.50 9.30
C GLN A 95 22.58 -23.82 9.35
N SER A 96 21.99 -24.88 9.91
CA SER A 96 22.69 -26.17 10.05
C SER A 96 22.86 -26.91 8.73
N GLU A 97 21.83 -26.93 7.89
CA GLU A 97 21.82 -27.64 6.60
C GLU A 97 22.30 -26.77 5.43
N HIS A 98 22.75 -25.54 5.72
CA HIS A 98 23.24 -24.58 4.74
C HIS A 98 22.25 -24.31 3.58
N LEU A 99 20.96 -24.12 3.90
CA LEU A 99 19.94 -23.79 2.90
C LEU A 99 20.18 -22.38 2.30
N PRO A 100 19.64 -22.07 1.11
CA PRO A 100 19.77 -20.72 0.53
C PRO A 100 19.23 -19.61 1.45
N PHE A 101 19.76 -18.39 1.29
CA PHE A 101 19.33 -17.18 2.02
C PHE A 101 19.50 -17.24 3.54
N GLN A 102 20.61 -17.81 4.02
CA GLN A 102 20.99 -17.77 5.43
C GLN A 102 21.20 -16.35 5.94
N TYR A 103 20.96 -16.17 7.24
CA TYR A 103 21.47 -15.04 7.98
C TYR A 103 22.99 -15.09 8.06
N ASN A 104 23.65 -13.94 7.90
CA ASN A 104 25.11 -13.82 7.89
C ASN A 104 25.76 -14.06 9.26
N SER A 105 24.96 -14.23 10.32
CA SER A 105 25.44 -14.46 11.68
C SER A 105 24.40 -15.20 12.53
N VAL A 106 24.89 -15.86 13.58
CA VAL A 106 24.05 -16.49 14.63
C VAL A 106 23.13 -15.45 15.27
N GLU A 107 23.66 -14.26 15.58
CA GLU A 107 22.85 -13.14 16.11
C GLU A 107 21.73 -12.73 15.15
N GLY A 108 21.97 -12.77 13.84
CA GLY A 108 20.95 -12.50 12.82
C GLY A 108 19.84 -13.55 12.82
N ALA A 109 20.20 -14.83 12.95
CA ALA A 109 19.26 -15.93 13.08
C ALA A 109 18.42 -15.82 14.35
N ASP A 110 19.04 -15.48 15.49
CA ASP A 110 18.33 -15.31 16.76
C ASP A 110 17.36 -14.11 16.71
N LYS A 111 17.78 -12.98 16.13
CA LYS A 111 16.90 -11.82 15.89
C LYS A 111 15.70 -12.18 15.01
N ALA A 112 15.89 -13.05 14.03
CA ALA A 112 14.80 -13.50 13.16
C ALA A 112 13.78 -14.35 13.93
N LYS A 113 14.24 -15.28 14.76
CA LYS A 113 13.35 -16.08 15.63
C LYS A 113 12.58 -15.20 16.61
N GLU A 114 13.24 -14.22 17.23
CA GLU A 114 12.57 -13.24 18.08
C GLU A 114 11.51 -12.44 17.32
N ALA A 115 11.81 -12.02 16.09
CA ALA A 115 10.86 -11.30 15.25
C ALA A 115 9.65 -12.15 14.88
N ILE A 116 9.86 -13.42 14.52
CA ILE A 116 8.78 -14.40 14.25
C ILE A 116 7.86 -14.51 15.46
N GLU A 117 8.41 -14.67 16.67
CA GLU A 117 7.61 -14.77 17.90
C GLU A 117 6.83 -13.49 18.21
N ARG A 118 7.43 -12.32 18.02
CA ARG A 118 6.74 -11.03 18.19
C ARG A 118 5.60 -10.88 17.18
N ILE A 119 5.83 -11.22 15.90
CA ILE A 119 4.82 -11.18 14.85
C ILE A 119 3.70 -12.17 15.16
N LYS A 120 4.01 -13.39 15.60
CA LYS A 120 3.02 -14.40 16.00
C LYS A 120 2.09 -13.89 17.08
N LYS A 121 2.65 -13.30 18.14
CA LYS A 121 1.87 -12.68 19.23
C LYS A 121 0.97 -11.55 18.73
N SER A 122 1.52 -10.64 17.92
CA SER A 122 0.72 -9.54 17.35
C SER A 122 -0.38 -10.05 16.42
N ALA A 123 -0.08 -11.03 15.57
CA ALA A 123 -1.02 -11.59 14.62
C ALA A 123 -2.15 -12.38 15.30
N GLU A 124 -1.85 -13.08 16.40
CA GLU A 124 -2.87 -13.75 17.23
C GLU A 124 -3.83 -12.74 17.87
N VAL A 125 -3.31 -11.64 18.42
CA VAL A 125 -4.15 -10.56 18.98
C VAL A 125 -5.08 -9.99 17.91
N VAL A 126 -4.53 -9.68 16.73
CA VAL A 126 -5.31 -9.15 15.60
C VAL A 126 -6.35 -10.17 15.13
N TRP A 127 -6.00 -11.44 15.02
CA TRP A 127 -6.91 -12.50 14.59
C TRP A 127 -8.14 -12.64 15.50
N ASN A 128 -7.96 -12.45 16.82
CA ASN A 128 -9.03 -12.58 17.80
C ASN A 128 -9.87 -11.30 17.97
N GLN A 129 -9.47 -10.19 17.34
CA GLN A 129 -10.22 -8.93 17.40
C GLN A 129 -11.23 -8.86 16.25
N GLU A 130 -12.51 -8.69 16.55
CA GLU A 130 -13.56 -8.48 15.54
C GLU A 130 -14.34 -7.18 15.79
N PRO A 131 -14.79 -6.45 14.74
CA PRO A 131 -14.51 -6.69 13.33
C PRO A 131 -13.08 -6.26 12.92
N SER A 132 -12.58 -6.81 11.81
CA SER A 132 -11.34 -6.31 11.17
C SER A 132 -11.45 -4.82 10.80
N LEU A 133 -10.30 -4.14 10.82
CA LEU A 133 -10.19 -2.71 10.48
C LEU A 133 -10.63 -2.38 9.04
N ASN A 134 -10.69 -3.38 8.15
CA ASN A 134 -11.06 -3.25 6.74
C ASN A 134 -12.48 -3.75 6.39
N GLN A 135 -13.29 -4.06 7.42
CA GLN A 135 -14.64 -4.59 7.24
C GLN A 135 -15.74 -3.54 7.41
N ASP A 136 -15.42 -2.32 7.86
CA ASP A 136 -16.42 -1.26 8.03
C ASP A 136 -16.90 -0.66 6.68
N ALA A 137 -18.09 -0.07 6.70
CA ALA A 137 -18.69 0.56 5.51
C ALA A 137 -17.83 1.73 4.99
N ASP A 138 -17.15 2.43 5.89
CA ASP A 138 -16.32 3.60 5.61
C ASP A 138 -14.86 3.26 5.26
N SER A 139 -14.53 1.97 5.14
CA SER A 139 -13.19 1.52 4.76
C SER A 139 -12.78 2.13 3.42
N PRO A 140 -11.54 2.63 3.28
CA PRO A 140 -11.08 3.21 2.02
C PRO A 140 -11.18 2.21 0.85
N ARG A 141 -11.84 2.62 -0.24
CA ARG A 141 -12.02 1.83 -1.46
C ARG A 141 -11.57 2.59 -2.73
N PRO A 142 -11.12 1.89 -3.79
CA PRO A 142 -10.88 0.45 -3.86
C PRO A 142 -9.74 -0.01 -2.95
N ARG A 143 -9.77 -1.28 -2.53
CA ARG A 143 -8.74 -1.82 -1.61
C ARG A 143 -7.36 -1.73 -2.25
N SER A 144 -6.41 -1.25 -1.47
CA SER A 144 -5.00 -1.36 -1.84
C SER A 144 -4.53 -2.80 -1.63
N VAL A 145 -3.47 -3.19 -2.33
CA VAL A 145 -2.86 -4.52 -2.17
C VAL A 145 -1.39 -4.31 -1.85
N LEU A 146 -0.91 -4.94 -0.78
CA LEU A 146 0.52 -5.03 -0.51
C LEU A 146 1.11 -6.06 -1.49
N ARG A 147 1.84 -5.58 -2.50
CA ARG A 147 2.46 -6.42 -3.53
C ARG A 147 3.85 -6.83 -3.05
N THR A 148 4.03 -8.11 -2.78
CA THR A 148 5.35 -8.71 -2.56
C THR A 148 5.96 -9.24 -3.87
N THR A 149 5.12 -9.47 -4.88
CA THR A 149 5.50 -9.86 -6.25
C THR A 149 4.59 -9.15 -7.28
N PRO A 150 5.08 -8.81 -8.49
CA PRO A 150 4.22 -8.32 -9.57
C PRO A 150 3.23 -9.39 -10.02
N GLU A 151 1.97 -9.01 -10.24
CA GLU A 151 1.01 -9.82 -11.01
C GLU A 151 1.11 -9.35 -12.46
N PHE A 152 1.40 -10.30 -13.36
CA PHE A 152 1.39 -10.10 -14.82
C PHE A 152 0.03 -10.47 -15.39
#